data_AF-A0A8J4XUY1-F1
#
_entry.id   AF-A0A8J4XUY1-F1
#
_cell.length_a   1.000
_cell.length_b   1.000
_cell.length_c   1.000
_cell.angle_alpha   90.00
_cell.angle_beta   90.00
_cell.angle_gamma   90.00
#
_symmetry.space_group_name_H-M   'P 1'
#
loop_
_entity.id
_entity.type
_entity.pdbx_description
1 polymer ?
#
loop_
_entity_poly.entity_id
_entity_poly.type
_entity_poly.pdbx_seq_one_letter_code
_entity_poly.pdbx_strand_id
1 'polypeptide(L)'
;MMVIESMDSDTEVRRLSPIALIANPVMGCFQDPMAMWTFSMDPWIEDGALAILVRSANSTFYSVVAAGQTYEMAMTSTPPQLLRLHLLHAPPGEAVILRIFFPKPQRYDIYVDDVFVPPTNIDVSVTSYQLIPENPDDPDAFFPTFDDDAGTNYFQRSAKLVHVVLQGGHVIDIKTTPMVTLQSGLVVSEEDFFEENILSNLADLLGVSAENIRITSIVREDSRQIGKQYKELCWRMSQ
;
A
#
# COMPACT_ATOMS: atom_id res chain seq x y z
N MET A 1 22.45 2.55 -9.75
CA MET A 1 21.47 1.49 -10.16
C MET A 1 20.55 1.26 -8.99
N MET A 2 19.23 1.33 -9.17
CA MET A 2 18.26 1.05 -8.11
C MET A 2 17.93 -0.45 -8.11
N VAL A 3 17.98 -1.05 -6.93
CA VAL A 3 17.56 -2.42 -6.65
C VAL A 3 16.22 -2.37 -5.93
N ILE A 4 15.29 -3.19 -6.37
CA ILE A 4 13.94 -3.33 -5.81
C ILE A 4 13.72 -4.80 -5.49
N GLU A 5 13.45 -5.13 -4.23
CA GLU A 5 13.41 -6.51 -3.74
C GLU A 5 12.18 -6.79 -2.89
N SER A 6 11.52 -7.91 -3.18
CA SER A 6 10.55 -8.52 -2.25
C SER A 6 11.29 -9.32 -1.19
N MET A 7 11.07 -9.01 0.08
CA MET A 7 11.62 -9.80 1.19
C MET A 7 10.56 -10.66 1.89
N ASP A 8 9.34 -10.72 1.32
CA ASP A 8 8.27 -11.61 1.77
C ASP A 8 8.71 -13.09 1.71
N SER A 9 8.10 -13.95 2.53
CA SER A 9 8.45 -15.37 2.63
C SER A 9 8.31 -16.15 1.31
N ASP A 10 7.50 -15.65 0.39
CA ASP A 10 7.23 -16.24 -0.93
C ASP A 10 8.05 -15.56 -2.06
N THR A 11 9.14 -14.86 -1.72
CA THR A 11 9.96 -14.09 -2.67
C THR A 11 10.39 -14.87 -3.93
N GLU A 12 10.63 -16.17 -3.84
CA GLU A 12 11.03 -16.98 -5.00
C GLU A 12 9.90 -17.21 -6.01
N VAL A 13 8.65 -17.22 -5.55
CA VAL A 13 7.45 -17.57 -6.34
C VAL A 13 6.54 -16.39 -6.62
N ARG A 14 6.69 -15.30 -5.89
CA ARG A 14 5.88 -14.10 -6.06
C ARG A 14 6.09 -13.48 -7.44
N ARG A 15 4.99 -13.02 -8.04
CA ARG A 15 5.01 -12.28 -9.29
C ARG A 15 4.77 -10.82 -8.97
N LEU A 16 5.86 -10.07 -8.77
CA LEU A 16 5.82 -8.60 -8.67
C LEU A 16 5.83 -7.89 -10.02
N SER A 17 6.15 -8.61 -11.09
CA SER A 17 6.23 -8.09 -12.45
C SER A 17 4.85 -8.01 -13.13
N PRO A 18 4.62 -7.02 -14.00
CA PRO A 18 5.49 -5.86 -14.28
C PRO A 18 5.63 -4.83 -13.14
N ILE A 19 6.83 -4.23 -13.04
CA ILE A 19 7.05 -2.97 -12.32
C ILE A 19 7.23 -1.88 -13.38
N ALA A 20 6.44 -0.82 -13.26
CA ALA A 20 6.55 0.37 -14.07
C ALA A 20 7.28 1.46 -13.26
N LEU A 21 8.18 2.18 -13.93
CA LEU A 21 8.95 3.28 -13.36
C LEU A 21 8.95 4.44 -14.36
N ILE A 22 8.62 5.64 -13.90
CA ILE A 22 8.57 6.87 -14.71
C ILE A 22 9.43 7.94 -14.05
N ALA A 23 10.28 8.61 -14.83
CA ALA A 23 11.09 9.73 -14.39
C ALA A 23 10.31 11.05 -14.48
N ASN A 24 10.39 11.87 -13.43
CA ASN A 24 9.74 13.18 -13.28
C ASN A 24 8.29 13.22 -13.77
N PRO A 25 7.42 12.34 -13.27
CA PRO A 25 6.03 12.32 -13.69
C PRO A 25 5.30 13.56 -13.19
N VAL A 26 4.30 13.96 -13.96
CA VAL A 26 3.24 14.84 -13.45
C VAL A 26 2.47 14.05 -12.38
N MET A 27 2.11 14.68 -11.26
CA MET A 27 1.52 14.01 -10.10
C MET A 27 0.40 13.01 -10.46
N GLY A 28 0.54 11.76 -9.99
CA GLY A 28 -0.54 10.77 -10.03
C GLY A 28 -0.64 9.97 -11.34
N CYS A 29 0.44 9.83 -12.11
CA CYS A 29 0.45 9.07 -13.36
C CYS A 29 -0.09 7.63 -13.20
N PHE A 30 0.13 6.97 -12.06
CA PHE A 30 -0.39 5.62 -11.81
C PHE A 30 -1.71 5.55 -11.03
N GLN A 31 -2.33 6.69 -10.68
CA GLN A 31 -3.63 6.69 -10.00
C GLN A 31 -4.78 6.30 -10.94
N ASP A 32 -4.66 6.61 -12.23
CA ASP A 32 -5.65 6.22 -13.22
C ASP A 32 -5.50 4.72 -13.51
N PRO A 33 -6.52 3.89 -13.21
CA PRO A 33 -6.50 2.48 -13.55
C PRO A 33 -6.27 2.26 -15.05
N MET A 34 -6.86 3.09 -15.93
CA MET A 34 -6.66 2.97 -17.38
C MET A 34 -5.22 3.29 -17.78
N ALA A 35 -4.57 4.25 -17.10
CA ALA A 35 -3.16 4.51 -17.31
C ALA A 35 -2.33 3.30 -16.85
N MET A 36 -2.54 2.77 -15.63
CA MET A 36 -1.86 1.56 -15.13
C MET A 36 -2.06 0.33 -16.04
N TRP A 37 -3.25 0.14 -16.59
CA TRP A 37 -3.56 -0.92 -17.55
C TRP A 37 -2.89 -0.70 -18.91
N THR A 38 -2.87 0.53 -19.42
CA THR A 38 -2.16 0.90 -20.67
C THR A 38 -0.64 0.74 -20.50
N PHE A 39 -0.06 1.16 -19.36
CA PHE A 39 1.35 0.97 -19.03
C PHE A 39 1.78 -0.51 -18.99
N SER A 40 0.84 -1.43 -18.73
CA SER A 40 1.09 -2.87 -18.68
C SER A 40 1.03 -3.54 -20.06
N MET A 41 0.48 -2.87 -21.08
CA MET A 41 0.26 -3.45 -22.42
C MET A 41 0.88 -2.67 -23.57
N ASP A 42 1.24 -1.40 -23.39
CA ASP A 42 1.77 -0.56 -24.46
C ASP A 42 3.21 -0.06 -24.15
N PRO A 43 4.25 -0.67 -24.75
CA PRO A 43 5.64 -0.24 -24.56
C PRO A 43 6.00 1.08 -25.28
N TRP A 44 5.06 1.73 -25.97
CA TRP A 44 5.27 2.94 -26.76
C TRP A 44 4.47 4.13 -26.22
N ILE A 45 4.82 4.61 -25.02
CA ILE A 45 4.37 5.94 -24.59
C ILE A 45 5.46 6.94 -24.96
N GLU A 46 5.10 7.86 -25.85
CA GLU A 46 6.02 8.74 -26.57
C GLU A 46 6.67 9.83 -25.70
N ASP A 47 6.27 9.97 -24.42
CA ASP A 47 6.63 11.11 -23.56
C ASP A 47 7.29 10.76 -22.20
N GLY A 48 7.79 9.54 -21.98
CA GLY A 48 8.50 9.23 -20.74
C GLY A 48 9.25 7.91 -20.75
N ALA A 49 10.47 7.90 -20.22
CA ALA A 49 11.32 6.72 -20.12
C ALA A 49 10.67 5.67 -19.20
N LEU A 50 9.91 4.74 -19.81
CA LEU A 50 9.30 3.59 -19.14
C LEU A 50 10.27 2.42 -19.14
N ALA A 51 10.67 2.00 -17.94
CA ALA A 51 11.37 0.74 -17.74
C ALA A 51 10.37 -0.31 -17.23
N ILE A 52 9.99 -1.26 -18.09
CA ILE A 52 9.30 -2.49 -17.66
C ILE A 52 10.35 -3.47 -17.15
N LEU A 53 10.34 -3.72 -15.85
CA LEU A 53 11.31 -4.63 -15.25
C LEU A 53 10.78 -6.07 -15.27
N VAL A 54 11.53 -6.97 -15.90
CA VAL A 54 11.21 -8.41 -15.97
C VAL A 54 12.06 -9.15 -14.92
N ARG A 55 11.39 -10.06 -14.20
CA ARG A 55 11.89 -10.86 -13.06
C ARG A 55 13.35 -11.31 -13.22
N SER A 56 14.23 -10.97 -12.26
CA SER A 56 15.42 -11.81 -11.98
C SER A 56 15.07 -12.88 -10.94
N ALA A 57 15.87 -13.95 -10.84
CA ALA A 57 15.68 -14.96 -9.80
C ALA A 57 15.55 -14.28 -8.42
N ASN A 58 14.50 -14.61 -7.66
CA ASN A 58 14.20 -14.14 -6.29
C ASN A 58 13.44 -12.80 -6.13
N SER A 59 12.52 -12.44 -7.05
CA SER A 59 11.72 -11.20 -6.97
C SER A 59 12.54 -9.92 -6.75
N THR A 60 13.77 -9.94 -7.23
CA THR A 60 14.64 -8.79 -7.35
C THR A 60 14.46 -8.16 -8.73
N PHE A 61 14.47 -6.84 -8.79
CA PHE A 61 14.38 -6.04 -10.01
C PHE A 61 15.45 -4.95 -9.97
N TYR A 62 15.96 -4.61 -11.15
CA TYR A 62 17.02 -3.64 -11.32
C TYR A 62 16.56 -2.54 -12.26
N SER A 63 16.76 -1.29 -11.88
CA SER A 63 16.52 -0.14 -12.74
C SER A 63 17.71 0.79 -12.77
N VAL A 64 17.89 1.50 -13.87
CA VAL A 64 18.86 2.59 -13.97
C VAL A 64 18.12 3.90 -13.67
N VAL A 65 18.54 4.56 -12.61
CA VAL A 65 18.01 5.87 -12.16
C VAL A 65 19.14 6.88 -12.11
N ALA A 66 18.80 8.15 -12.36
CA ALA A 66 19.69 9.29 -12.27
C ALA A 66 19.46 10.03 -10.94
N ALA A 67 20.53 10.43 -10.27
CA ALA A 67 20.47 11.23 -9.05
C ALA A 67 19.82 12.61 -9.31
N GLY A 68 19.22 13.19 -8.28
CA GLY A 68 18.54 14.49 -8.34
C GLY A 68 17.26 14.47 -9.18
N GLN A 69 16.66 13.29 -9.37
CA GLN A 69 15.41 13.11 -10.11
C GLN A 69 14.36 12.43 -9.21
N THR A 70 13.10 12.74 -9.49
CA THR A 70 11.97 12.08 -8.85
C THR A 70 11.47 10.97 -9.76
N TYR A 71 11.21 9.79 -9.20
CA TYR A 71 10.65 8.67 -9.93
C TYR A 71 9.32 8.25 -9.31
N GLU A 72 8.33 7.90 -10.12
CA GLU A 72 7.12 7.22 -9.66
C GLU A 72 7.18 5.75 -10.08
N MET A 73 6.85 4.87 -9.15
CA MET A 73 6.88 3.42 -9.30
C MET A 73 5.51 2.84 -8.98
N ALA A 74 5.05 1.94 -9.84
CA ALA A 74 3.86 1.14 -9.60
C ALA A 74 4.12 -0.33 -9.92
N MET A 75 3.40 -1.20 -9.22
CA MET A 75 3.43 -2.65 -9.42
C MET A 75 2.04 -3.07 -9.91
N THR A 76 1.98 -3.93 -10.93
CA THR A 76 0.69 -4.46 -11.42
C THR A 76 0.07 -5.49 -10.48
N SER A 77 0.88 -6.07 -9.59
CA SER A 77 0.45 -7.03 -8.57
C SER A 77 0.22 -6.35 -7.22
N THR A 78 -0.28 -7.11 -6.24
CA THR A 78 -0.23 -6.68 -4.84
C THR A 78 1.21 -6.40 -4.43
N PRO A 79 1.53 -5.20 -3.92
CA PRO A 79 2.85 -4.90 -3.39
C PRO A 79 3.27 -5.87 -2.27
N PRO A 80 4.58 -6.12 -2.07
CA PRO A 80 5.05 -6.98 -1.00
C PRO A 80 4.83 -6.33 0.38
N GLN A 81 4.74 -7.15 1.43
CA GLN A 81 4.64 -6.65 2.79
C GLN A 81 5.96 -6.06 3.27
N LEU A 82 7.09 -6.59 2.82
CA LEU A 82 8.42 -6.06 3.04
C LEU A 82 9.10 -5.80 1.68
N LEU A 83 9.17 -4.53 1.32
CA LEU A 83 9.84 -4.03 0.12
C LEU A 83 11.22 -3.47 0.51
N ARG A 84 12.28 -3.96 -0.11
CA ARG A 84 13.64 -3.45 0.07
C ARG A 84 14.11 -2.68 -1.15
N LEU A 85 14.75 -1.54 -0.89
CA LEU A 85 15.25 -0.59 -1.89
C LEU A 85 16.68 -0.20 -1.56
N HIS A 86 17.53 -0.14 -2.59
CA HIS A 86 18.92 0.31 -2.43
C HIS A 86 19.46 0.89 -3.75
N LEU A 87 20.16 2.02 -3.67
CA LEU A 87 20.95 2.57 -4.77
C LEU A 87 22.37 1.98 -4.79
N LEU A 88 22.56 0.93 -5.60
CA LEU A 88 23.89 0.37 -5.84
C LEU A 88 24.78 1.34 -6.62
N HIS A 89 26.02 1.45 -6.15
CA HIS A 89 27.10 2.27 -6.71
C HIS A 89 26.81 3.78 -6.72
N ALA A 90 25.84 4.25 -5.93
CA ALA A 90 25.65 5.68 -5.69
C ALA A 90 26.47 6.10 -4.45
N PRO A 91 27.22 7.22 -4.50
CA PRO A 91 27.87 7.78 -3.32
C PRO A 91 26.81 8.33 -2.34
N PRO A 92 27.13 8.48 -1.04
CA PRO A 92 26.20 9.01 -0.05
C PRO A 92 25.66 10.41 -0.34
N GLY A 93 26.28 11.21 -1.22
CA GLY A 93 25.76 12.53 -1.61
C GLY A 93 24.70 12.51 -2.71
N GLU A 94 24.43 11.34 -3.31
CA GLU A 94 23.47 11.21 -4.42
C GLU A 94 22.16 10.61 -3.93
N ALA A 95 21.07 11.36 -4.14
CA ALA A 95 19.72 10.96 -3.76
C ALA A 95 18.76 10.93 -4.95
N VAL A 96 17.74 10.10 -4.85
CA VAL A 96 16.53 10.13 -5.70
C VAL A 96 15.31 10.14 -4.79
N ILE A 97 14.24 10.80 -5.24
CA ILE A 97 12.95 10.70 -4.56
C ILE A 97 12.14 9.62 -5.28
N LEU A 98 11.73 8.58 -4.56
CA LEU A 98 10.86 7.54 -5.09
C LEU A 98 9.44 7.72 -4.56
N ARG A 99 8.47 7.78 -5.48
CA ARG A 99 7.04 7.82 -5.22
C ARG A 99 6.46 6.46 -5.54
N ILE A 100 6.00 5.73 -4.55
CA ILE A 100 5.52 4.36 -4.72
C ILE A 100 4.02 4.34 -4.57
N PHE A 101 3.32 3.88 -5.61
CA PHE A 101 1.89 3.67 -5.55
C PHE A 101 1.54 2.40 -4.79
N PHE A 102 0.75 2.54 -3.72
CA PHE A 102 0.18 1.41 -3.00
C PHE A 102 -1.36 1.45 -3.08
N PRO A 103 -2.03 0.43 -3.62
CA PRO A 103 -3.46 0.51 -3.92
C PRO A 103 -4.37 0.53 -2.68
N LYS A 104 -3.88 -0.02 -1.55
CA LYS A 104 -4.62 -0.14 -0.29
C LYS A 104 -4.21 0.96 0.68
N PRO A 105 -5.14 1.53 1.46
CA PRO A 105 -4.77 2.40 2.58
C PRO A 105 -4.25 1.52 3.73
N GLN A 106 -2.93 1.42 3.85
CA GLN A 106 -2.25 0.73 4.95
C GLN A 106 -1.19 1.66 5.53
N ARG A 107 -0.58 1.26 6.64
CA ARG A 107 0.60 1.95 7.17
C ARG A 107 1.86 1.41 6.52
N TYR A 108 2.72 2.32 6.10
CA TYR A 108 3.99 2.02 5.46
C TYR A 108 5.10 2.57 6.35
N ASP A 109 5.70 1.67 7.14
CA ASP A 109 6.80 2.02 8.04
C ASP A 109 8.12 1.94 7.29
N ILE A 110 8.88 3.03 7.31
CA ILE A 110 10.17 3.12 6.62
C ILE A 110 11.30 2.88 7.62
N TYR A 111 12.24 2.03 7.23
CA TYR A 111 13.45 1.74 7.98
C TYR A 111 14.66 2.03 7.11
N VAL A 112 15.65 2.71 7.68
CA VAL A 112 16.97 2.94 7.08
C VAL A 112 17.97 2.15 7.90
N ASP A 113 18.64 1.19 7.29
CA ASP A 113 19.62 0.33 7.98
C ASP A 113 19.05 -0.23 9.31
N ASP A 114 17.83 -0.76 9.25
CA ASP A 114 17.03 -1.31 10.36
C ASP A 114 16.54 -0.31 11.41
N VAL A 115 16.73 1.00 11.23
CA VAL A 115 16.23 2.06 12.12
C VAL A 115 14.96 2.70 11.56
N PHE A 116 13.89 2.75 12.36
CA PHE A 116 12.62 3.36 11.96
C PHE A 116 12.75 4.87 11.75
N VAL A 117 12.24 5.36 10.61
CA VAL A 117 12.16 6.78 10.26
C VAL A 117 10.69 7.19 10.15
N PRO A 118 10.17 8.03 11.08
CA PRO A 118 8.78 8.45 11.05
C PRO A 118 8.49 9.34 9.84
N PRO A 119 7.25 9.33 9.32
CA PRO A 119 6.87 10.22 8.23
C PRO A 119 6.86 11.69 8.68
N THR A 120 7.13 12.60 7.75
CA THR A 120 7.20 14.05 7.96
C THR A 120 5.87 14.64 8.45
N ASN A 121 4.74 14.00 8.12
CA ASN A 121 3.41 14.40 8.54
C ASN A 121 2.89 13.64 9.77
N ILE A 122 3.75 13.02 10.59
CA ILE A 122 3.30 12.41 11.84
C ILE A 122 2.80 13.47 12.84
N ASP A 123 1.65 13.22 13.47
CA ASP A 123 1.12 14.10 14.51
C ASP A 123 1.79 13.79 15.85
N VAL A 124 2.78 14.61 16.20
CA VAL A 124 3.53 14.50 17.45
C VAL A 124 2.74 14.99 18.68
N SER A 125 1.56 15.57 18.51
CA SER A 125 0.71 16.02 19.61
C SER A 125 -0.09 14.89 20.28
N VAL A 126 -0.17 13.74 19.62
CA VAL A 126 -0.89 12.55 20.09
C VAL A 126 0.06 11.37 20.27
N THR A 127 -0.30 10.46 21.18
CA THR A 127 0.51 9.25 21.45
C THR A 127 0.21 8.10 20.50
N SER A 128 -0.95 8.14 19.81
CA SER A 128 -1.32 7.14 18.81
C SER A 128 -0.69 7.49 17.45
N TYR A 129 -0.50 6.48 16.60
CA TYR A 129 0.00 6.71 15.25
C TYR A 129 -1.05 7.45 14.42
N GLN A 130 -0.90 8.76 14.28
CA GLN A 130 -1.77 9.60 13.46
C GLN A 130 -0.92 10.44 12.52
N LEU A 131 -1.46 10.69 11.32
CA LEU A 131 -0.83 11.61 10.37
C LEU A 131 -1.71 12.85 10.25
N ILE A 132 -1.05 13.99 10.20
CA ILE A 132 -1.65 15.29 9.93
C ILE A 132 -2.33 15.23 8.55
N PRO A 133 -3.60 15.67 8.42
CA PRO A 133 -4.29 15.73 7.15
C PRO A 133 -3.56 16.62 6.13
N GLU A 134 -3.72 16.30 4.84
CA GLU A 134 -3.17 17.10 3.75
C GLU A 134 -3.80 18.50 3.76
N ASN A 135 -2.97 19.55 3.66
CA ASN A 135 -3.43 20.93 3.60
C ASN A 135 -3.72 21.33 2.14
N PRO A 136 -4.97 21.68 1.77
CA PRO A 136 -5.28 22.11 0.41
C PRO A 136 -4.56 23.41 -0.01
N ASP A 137 -4.24 24.28 0.94
CA ASP A 137 -3.58 25.55 0.68
C ASP A 137 -2.05 25.41 0.54
N ASP A 138 -1.50 24.30 1.03
CA ASP A 138 -0.07 23.96 0.95
C ASP A 138 0.11 22.45 0.76
N PRO A 139 -0.14 21.93 -0.47
CA PRO A 139 -0.16 20.49 -0.74
C PRO A 139 1.23 19.84 -0.63
N ASP A 140 2.30 20.63 -0.73
CA ASP A 140 3.68 20.17 -0.75
C ASP A 140 4.37 20.32 0.62
N ALA A 141 3.65 20.79 1.65
CA ALA A 141 4.18 21.12 2.98
C ALA A 141 5.07 20.02 3.62
N PHE A 142 4.78 18.77 3.30
CA PHE A 142 5.43 17.59 3.88
C PHE A 142 6.26 16.79 2.86
N PHE A 143 6.38 17.27 1.62
CA PHE A 143 7.09 16.53 0.58
C PHE A 143 8.59 16.51 0.91
N PRO A 144 9.23 15.33 0.83
CA PRO A 144 10.68 15.25 0.98
C PRO A 144 11.38 15.97 -0.18
N THR A 145 12.58 16.46 0.11
CA THR A 145 13.50 17.12 -0.80
C THR A 145 14.76 16.28 -1.00
N PHE A 146 15.60 16.63 -1.98
CA PHE A 146 16.83 15.89 -2.25
C PHE A 146 17.93 16.10 -1.19
N ASP A 147 17.80 17.16 -0.38
CA ASP A 147 18.76 17.51 0.67
C ASP A 147 18.40 16.85 2.02
N ASP A 148 17.24 16.19 2.11
CA ASP A 148 16.82 15.49 3.31
C ASP A 148 17.58 14.17 3.49
N ASP A 149 17.65 13.71 4.75
CA ASP A 149 18.30 12.45 5.09
C ASP A 149 17.62 11.24 4.42
N ALA A 150 18.39 10.18 4.16
CA ALA A 150 17.88 8.91 3.67
C ALA A 150 16.65 8.45 4.46
N GLY A 151 15.63 7.94 3.75
CA GLY A 151 14.40 7.45 4.36
C GLY A 151 13.43 8.53 4.85
N THR A 152 13.76 9.82 4.74
CA THR A 152 12.77 10.89 4.91
C THR A 152 11.59 10.62 3.99
N ASN A 153 10.38 10.62 4.56
CA ASN A 153 9.22 10.09 3.88
C ASN A 153 7.92 10.77 4.20
N TYR A 154 6.98 10.65 3.27
CA TYR A 154 5.65 11.22 3.36
C TYR A 154 4.64 10.29 2.72
N PHE A 155 3.56 9.97 3.44
CA PHE A 155 2.45 9.22 2.87
C PHE A 155 1.32 10.17 2.47
N GLN A 156 1.20 10.36 1.16
CA GLN A 156 0.11 11.12 0.54
C GLN A 156 -1.11 10.21 0.40
N ARG A 157 -2.06 10.36 1.32
CA ARG A 157 -3.26 9.52 1.42
C ARG A 157 -4.19 9.69 0.22
N SER A 158 -4.37 10.93 -0.24
CA SER A 158 -5.24 11.24 -1.39
C SER A 158 -4.76 10.54 -2.66
N ALA A 159 -3.44 10.54 -2.85
CA ALA A 159 -2.77 9.99 -4.00
C ALA A 159 -2.41 8.51 -3.89
N LYS A 160 -2.46 7.96 -2.66
CA LYS A 160 -1.93 6.64 -2.31
C LYS A 160 -0.45 6.46 -2.69
N LEU A 161 0.32 7.53 -2.55
CA LEU A 161 1.75 7.56 -2.86
C LEU A 161 2.56 7.64 -1.57
N VAL A 162 3.51 6.73 -1.41
CA VAL A 162 4.58 6.84 -0.42
C VAL A 162 5.77 7.51 -1.10
N HIS A 163 6.10 8.72 -0.67
CA HIS A 163 7.30 9.45 -1.10
C HIS A 163 8.43 9.08 -0.13
N VAL A 164 9.59 8.70 -0.65
CA VAL A 164 10.76 8.35 0.16
C VAL A 164 12.04 8.81 -0.51
N VAL A 165 12.96 9.38 0.27
CA VAL A 165 14.33 9.70 -0.19
C VAL A 165 15.17 8.43 -0.18
N LEU A 166 15.65 8.02 -1.35
CA LEU A 166 16.67 6.98 -1.47
C LEU A 166 18.03 7.64 -1.65
N GLN A 167 19.01 7.28 -0.83
CA GLN A 167 20.37 7.82 -0.87
C GLN A 167 21.39 6.69 -1.03
N GLY A 168 22.51 6.99 -1.69
CA GLY A 168 23.60 6.02 -1.83
C GLY A 168 24.16 5.55 -0.49
N GLY A 169 24.52 4.27 -0.39
CA GLY A 169 25.14 3.70 0.81
C GLY A 169 24.16 3.27 1.92
N HIS A 170 22.86 3.47 1.74
CA HIS A 170 21.82 3.05 2.69
C HIS A 170 20.90 2.01 2.07
N VAL A 171 20.41 1.09 2.93
CA VAL A 171 19.33 0.16 2.57
C VAL A 171 18.04 0.63 3.21
N ILE A 172 16.99 0.73 2.40
CA ILE A 172 15.68 1.19 2.82
C ILE A 172 14.68 0.04 2.75
N ASP A 173 14.05 -0.25 3.88
CA ASP A 173 12.99 -1.24 4.00
C ASP A 173 11.65 -0.56 4.27
N ILE A 174 10.64 -0.89 3.47
CA ILE A 174 9.27 -0.45 3.67
C ILE A 174 8.45 -1.64 4.14
N LYS A 175 7.94 -1.55 5.37
CA LYS A 175 7.10 -2.56 6.02
C LYS A 175 5.65 -2.13 5.98
N THR A 176 4.81 -2.94 5.36
CA THR A 176 3.36 -2.73 5.30
C THR A 176 2.72 -3.32 6.55
N THR A 177 2.06 -2.45 7.32
CA THR A 177 1.28 -2.80 8.49
C THR A 177 -0.20 -2.57 8.19
N PRO A 178 -1.09 -3.57 8.34
CA PRO A 178 -2.52 -3.37 8.13
C PRO A 178 -3.08 -2.37 9.14
N MET A 179 -3.94 -1.48 8.66
CA MET A 179 -4.63 -0.49 9.49
C MET A 179 -6.06 -0.29 8.99
N VAL A 180 -6.95 0.09 9.91
CA VAL A 180 -8.32 0.46 9.60
C VAL A 180 -8.44 1.98 9.69
N THR A 181 -8.84 2.61 8.58
CA THR A 181 -9.10 4.05 8.51
C THR A 181 -10.59 4.31 8.72
N LEU A 182 -10.96 5.06 9.75
CA LEU A 182 -12.33 5.47 10.06
C LEU A 182 -12.72 6.73 9.26
N GLN A 183 -14.02 7.01 9.10
CA GLN A 183 -14.45 8.22 8.37
C GLN A 183 -14.04 9.53 9.03
N SER A 184 -13.77 9.52 10.34
CA SER A 184 -13.21 10.67 11.05
C SER A 184 -11.77 11.00 10.63
N GLY A 185 -11.12 10.17 9.80
CA GLY A 185 -9.72 10.28 9.43
C GLY A 185 -8.76 9.65 10.44
N LEU A 186 -9.30 9.16 11.57
CA LEU A 186 -8.57 8.38 12.56
C LEU A 186 -8.14 7.04 11.95
N VAL A 187 -6.89 6.67 12.20
CA VAL A 187 -6.34 5.39 11.77
C VAL A 187 -6.05 4.57 13.03
N VAL A 188 -6.59 3.36 13.07
CA VAL A 188 -6.38 2.41 14.17
C VAL A 188 -5.77 1.12 13.63
N SER A 189 -5.08 0.35 14.48
CA SER A 189 -4.60 -0.96 14.07
C SER A 189 -5.80 -1.91 13.83
N GLU A 190 -5.59 -2.95 13.03
CA GLU A 190 -6.64 -3.96 12.80
C GLU A 190 -7.03 -4.66 14.10
N GLU A 191 -6.05 -4.99 14.95
CA GLU A 191 -6.27 -5.62 16.25
C GLU A 191 -7.12 -4.71 17.15
N ASP A 192 -6.73 -3.45 17.31
CA ASP A 192 -7.49 -2.48 18.11
C ASP A 192 -8.92 -2.27 17.57
N PHE A 193 -9.10 -2.32 16.25
CA PHE A 193 -10.41 -2.15 15.61
C PHE A 193 -11.38 -3.28 15.96
N PHE A 194 -10.89 -4.53 16.04
CA PHE A 194 -11.72 -5.71 16.28
C PHE A 194 -11.83 -6.12 17.77
N GLU A 195 -11.00 -5.58 18.66
CA GLU A 195 -11.01 -5.94 20.09
C GLU A 195 -11.88 -5.00 20.94
N GLU A 196 -11.72 -3.68 20.81
CA GLU A 196 -12.45 -2.70 21.63
C GLU A 196 -13.58 -2.03 20.85
N ASN A 197 -14.79 -1.99 21.43
CA ASN A 197 -15.90 -1.17 20.93
C ASN A 197 -16.23 -1.33 19.42
N ILE A 198 -16.22 -2.57 18.91
CA ILE A 198 -16.46 -2.94 17.50
C ILE A 198 -17.65 -2.18 16.89
N LEU A 199 -18.77 -2.04 17.60
CA LEU A 199 -19.96 -1.32 17.12
C LEU A 199 -19.69 0.17 16.87
N SER A 200 -18.93 0.83 17.75
CA SER A 200 -18.51 2.22 17.58
C SER A 200 -17.55 2.35 16.41
N ASN A 201 -16.56 1.46 16.34
CA ASN A 201 -15.58 1.48 15.25
C ASN A 201 -16.25 1.23 13.88
N LEU A 202 -17.26 0.34 13.81
CA LEU A 202 -18.04 0.10 12.59
C LEU A 202 -18.91 1.31 12.22
N ALA A 203 -19.48 1.98 13.22
CA ALA A 203 -20.26 3.22 13.05
C ALA A 203 -19.39 4.32 12.44
N ASP A 204 -18.21 4.53 13.01
CA ASP A 204 -17.24 5.53 12.54
C ASP A 204 -16.63 5.16 11.19
N LEU A 205 -16.42 3.87 10.90
CA LEU A 205 -15.96 3.40 9.60
C LEU A 205 -17.00 3.62 8.49
N LEU A 206 -18.29 3.45 8.80
CA LEU A 206 -19.38 3.52 7.84
C LEU A 206 -20.04 4.90 7.75
N GLY A 207 -19.78 5.81 8.71
CA GLY A 207 -20.39 7.13 8.75
C GLY A 207 -21.87 7.10 9.15
N VAL A 208 -22.27 6.10 9.93
CA VAL A 208 -23.65 5.92 10.37
C VAL A 208 -23.71 5.84 11.88
N SER A 209 -24.82 6.27 12.49
CA SER A 209 -25.02 6.08 13.93
C SER A 209 -24.93 4.59 14.30
N ALA A 210 -24.29 4.28 15.43
CA ALA A 210 -24.21 2.91 15.96
C ALA A 210 -25.59 2.28 16.17
N GLU A 211 -26.62 3.09 16.41
CA GLU A 211 -28.03 2.65 16.52
C GLU A 211 -28.57 2.05 15.23
N ASN A 212 -28.00 2.43 14.08
CA ASN A 212 -28.38 1.94 12.75
C ASN A 212 -27.63 0.67 12.34
N ILE A 213 -26.69 0.18 13.16
CA ILE A 213 -25.89 -1.01 12.89
C ILE A 213 -26.39 -2.17 13.75
N ARG A 214 -26.67 -3.31 13.11
CA ARG A 214 -27.11 -4.52 13.80
C ARG A 214 -26.23 -5.70 13.41
N ILE A 215 -25.57 -6.31 14.39
CA ILE A 215 -24.78 -7.53 14.20
C ILE A 215 -25.74 -8.72 14.23
N THR A 216 -25.78 -9.50 13.15
CA THR A 216 -26.55 -10.75 13.09
C THR A 216 -25.60 -11.93 13.19
N SER A 217 -25.85 -12.83 14.14
CA SER A 217 -25.10 -14.08 14.25
C SER A 217 -25.59 -15.05 13.19
N ILE A 218 -24.72 -15.41 12.25
CA ILE A 218 -25.01 -16.48 11.29
C ILE A 218 -24.68 -17.81 11.97
N VAL A 219 -25.71 -18.49 12.49
CA VAL A 219 -25.56 -19.89 12.91
C VAL A 219 -25.60 -20.74 11.65
N ARG A 220 -24.55 -21.52 11.41
CA ARG A 220 -24.48 -22.47 10.31
C ARG A 220 -25.61 -23.49 10.49
N GLU A 221 -26.55 -23.53 9.56
CA GLU A 221 -27.65 -24.49 9.58
C GLU A 221 -27.07 -25.90 9.35
N ASP A 222 -27.02 -26.71 10.41
CA ASP A 222 -26.63 -28.11 10.31
C ASP A 222 -27.64 -28.81 9.39
N SER A 223 -27.14 -29.28 8.25
CA SER A 223 -27.93 -29.90 7.17
C SER A 223 -28.38 -31.30 7.59
N ARG A 224 -29.28 -31.41 8.56
CA ARG A 224 -29.73 -32.70 9.10
C ARG A 224 -31.14 -32.66 9.68
N GLN A 225 -32.16 -32.30 8.88
CA GLN A 225 -33.51 -32.89 9.06
C GLN A 225 -34.58 -32.66 7.98
N ILE A 226 -34.25 -32.25 6.75
CA ILE A 226 -35.27 -32.14 5.66
C ILE A 226 -35.54 -33.50 4.95
N GLY A 227 -34.86 -34.59 5.36
CA GLY A 227 -34.93 -35.90 4.70
C GLY A 227 -36.02 -36.87 5.16
N LYS A 228 -36.88 -36.54 6.14
CA LYS A 228 -37.88 -37.50 6.68
C LYS A 228 -39.35 -37.10 6.52
N GLN A 229 -39.67 -35.87 6.12
CA GLN A 229 -41.06 -35.46 5.95
C GLN A 229 -41.63 -35.70 4.54
N TYR A 230 -40.76 -35.83 3.52
CA TYR A 230 -41.20 -36.09 2.14
C TYR A 230 -41.52 -37.55 1.83
N LYS A 231 -41.09 -38.52 2.65
CA LYS A 231 -41.44 -39.95 2.45
C LYS A 231 -42.84 -40.32 2.94
N GLU A 232 -43.40 -39.59 3.89
CA GLU A 232 -44.77 -39.84 4.39
C GLU A 232 -45.85 -39.22 3.49
N LEU A 233 -45.54 -38.11 2.81
CA LEU A 233 -46.46 -37.46 1.86
C LEU A 233 -46.58 -38.21 0.53
N CYS A 234 -45.53 -38.88 0.05
CA CYS A 234 -45.59 -39.66 -1.19
C CYS A 234 -46.35 -40.99 -1.08
N TRP A 235 -46.56 -41.54 0.12
CA TRP A 235 -47.31 -42.81 0.24
C TRP A 235 -48.84 -42.63 0.31
N ARG A 236 -49.33 -41.47 0.76
CA ARG A 236 -50.78 -41.19 0.85
C ARG A 236 -51.43 -40.69 -0.45
N MET A 237 -50.68 -40.57 -1.54
CA MET A 237 -51.20 -40.14 -2.85
C MET A 237 -51.26 -41.27 -3.89
N SER A 238 -51.09 -42.53 -3.47
CA SER A 238 -51.02 -43.71 -4.35
C SER A 238 -52.05 -44.81 -4.03
N GLN A 239 -53.12 -44.51 -3.29
CA GLN A 239 -54.30 -45.39 -3.19
C GLN A 239 -55.57 -44.64 -3.55
#